data_AF-A0A9D9CVJ0-F1
#
_entry.id   AF-A0A9D9CVJ0-F1
#
_cell.length_a   1.000
_cell.length_b   1.000
_cell.length_c   1.000
_cell.angle_alpha   90.00
_cell.angle_beta   90.00
_cell.angle_gamma   90.00
#
_symmetry.space_group_name_H-M   'P 1'
#
loop_
_entity.id
_entity.type
_entity.pdbx_description
1 polymer ?
#
loop_
_entity_poly.entity_id
_entity_poly.type
_entity_poly.pdbx_seq_one_letter_code
_entity_poly.pdbx_strand_id
1 'polypeptide(L)'
;MKPIIEPVDKALLKAELTPERLLRTSNRAGNELYVVGPECVNVIREIGRLREIAFRNDGGGTGEELDIDRFDTDPAYGYRQLVLWNPDVEEIIGGYRFCLCDEAVFDREGQPHLTSAHMFEFSPRFIKNILPHTLELGRSFISLEYQSSKAGAKSLYAMDNLFDGIGALGVLYKKRIKFFFGKMTIYPDYPQEARELIMVFLKKYFPQKGHRYIRIRKEVKVSNPRKYSRLFKGGSFKEDYRILKAEVQKRGVNIPPLVNTYMNLSPSMIYFGTGINDEFANIYDSGIMITFDDMYPEKRERHAESFAKQGWRHIRKILKHFQKK
;
A
#
# COMPACT_ATOMS: atom_id res chain seq x y z
N MET A 1 21.77 -7.46 13.04
CA MET A 1 21.07 -7.28 11.75
C MET A 1 21.84 -8.07 10.71
N LYS A 2 21.18 -8.94 9.93
CA LYS A 2 21.87 -9.78 8.95
C LYS A 2 22.28 -8.97 7.72
N PRO A 3 23.41 -9.29 7.07
CA PRO A 3 23.74 -8.76 5.74
C PRO A 3 22.59 -9.02 4.77
N ILE A 4 22.26 -8.03 3.94
CA ILE A 4 21.27 -8.17 2.87
C ILE A 4 21.94 -8.96 1.74
N ILE A 5 21.17 -9.81 1.04
CA ILE A 5 21.72 -10.57 -0.08
C ILE A 5 22.26 -9.65 -1.19
N GLU A 6 23.15 -10.19 -2.03
CA GLU A 6 23.55 -9.54 -3.27
C GLU A 6 22.37 -9.43 -4.26
N PRO A 7 22.40 -8.43 -5.18
CA PRO A 7 21.38 -8.31 -6.22
C PRO A 7 21.20 -9.58 -7.04
N VAL A 8 19.94 -9.91 -7.33
CA VAL A 8 19.63 -11.04 -8.22
C VAL A 8 20.02 -10.67 -9.66
N ASP A 9 20.58 -11.64 -10.40
CA ASP A 9 20.98 -11.44 -11.80
C ASP A 9 19.81 -10.93 -12.67
N LYS A 10 20.05 -9.83 -13.40
CA LYS A 10 19.07 -9.17 -14.28
C LYS A 10 18.50 -10.12 -15.33
N ALA A 11 19.29 -11.08 -15.82
CA ALA A 11 18.83 -12.09 -16.77
C ALA A 11 17.76 -13.01 -16.15
N LEU A 12 17.91 -13.38 -14.87
CA LEU A 12 16.92 -14.19 -14.15
C LEU A 12 15.63 -13.40 -13.90
N LEU A 13 15.75 -12.11 -13.54
CA LEU A 13 14.59 -11.23 -13.36
C LEU A 13 13.79 -11.11 -14.66
N LYS A 14 14.46 -10.86 -15.78
CA LYS A 14 13.84 -10.75 -17.11
C LYS A 14 13.20 -12.05 -17.59
N ALA A 15 13.78 -13.20 -17.24
CA ALA A 15 13.19 -14.50 -17.56
C ALA A 15 11.83 -14.72 -16.87
N GLU A 16 11.60 -14.08 -15.72
CA GLU A 16 10.33 -14.15 -14.98
C GLU A 16 9.36 -13.01 -15.33
N LEU A 17 9.85 -11.82 -15.68
CA LEU A 17 9.06 -10.66 -16.12
C LEU A 17 8.61 -10.77 -17.60
N THR A 18 7.84 -11.82 -17.89
CA THR A 18 7.41 -12.14 -19.26
C THR A 18 6.24 -11.26 -19.75
N PRO A 19 6.03 -11.14 -21.08
CA PRO A 19 4.93 -10.34 -21.64
C PRO A 19 3.52 -10.75 -21.15
N GLU A 20 3.32 -12.00 -20.75
CA GLU A 20 2.04 -12.47 -20.23
C GLU A 20 1.73 -11.91 -18.84
N ARG A 21 2.77 -11.57 -18.07
CA ARG A 21 2.67 -10.98 -16.73
C ARG A 21 2.60 -9.47 -16.74
N LEU A 22 2.84 -8.84 -17.89
CA LEU A 22 2.73 -7.40 -18.06
C LEU A 22 1.27 -6.96 -17.87
N LEU A 23 1.03 -6.15 -16.85
CA LEU A 23 -0.27 -5.53 -16.59
C LEU A 23 -0.48 -4.33 -17.51
N ARG A 24 0.50 -3.42 -17.58
CA ARG A 24 0.48 -2.23 -18.44
C ARG A 24 1.84 -1.54 -18.47
N THR A 25 2.04 -0.70 -19.48
CA THR A 25 3.01 0.39 -19.39
C THR A 25 2.42 1.54 -18.56
N SER A 26 3.28 2.18 -17.77
CA SER A 26 2.93 3.36 -16.98
C SER A 26 2.60 4.56 -17.87
N ASN A 27 1.83 5.51 -17.34
CA ASN A 27 1.40 6.68 -18.11
C ASN A 27 2.53 7.69 -18.37
N ARG A 28 3.63 7.63 -17.60
CA ARG A 28 4.76 8.55 -17.68
C ARG A 28 6.07 7.80 -17.49
N ALA A 29 7.09 8.25 -18.21
CA ALA A 29 8.47 7.77 -18.14
C ALA A 29 8.69 6.31 -18.57
N GLY A 30 7.71 5.67 -19.21
CA GLY A 30 7.91 4.39 -19.91
C GLY A 30 8.29 3.22 -19.01
N ASN A 31 8.01 3.29 -17.71
CA ASN A 31 8.16 2.15 -16.81
C ASN A 31 7.06 1.12 -17.07
N GLU A 32 7.32 -0.13 -16.75
CA GLU A 32 6.41 -1.26 -16.96
C GLU A 32 5.87 -1.77 -15.62
N LEU A 33 4.62 -2.19 -15.59
CA LEU A 33 3.97 -2.76 -14.41
C LEU A 33 3.64 -4.22 -14.68
N TYR A 34 4.17 -5.10 -13.84
CA TYR A 34 3.95 -6.54 -13.91
C TYR A 34 3.16 -7.02 -12.70
N VAL A 35 2.43 -8.12 -12.87
CA VAL A 35 1.86 -8.89 -11.76
C VAL A 35 2.54 -10.25 -11.72
N VAL A 36 3.18 -10.56 -10.61
CA VAL A 36 3.89 -11.83 -10.40
C VAL A 36 3.34 -12.56 -9.18
N GLY A 37 3.39 -13.89 -9.19
CA GLY A 37 3.03 -14.74 -8.06
C GLY A 37 4.24 -15.47 -7.46
N PRO A 38 4.01 -16.35 -6.47
CA PRO A 38 5.06 -17.12 -5.80
C PRO A 38 5.94 -17.97 -6.72
N GLU A 39 5.47 -18.28 -7.93
CA GLU A 39 6.26 -19.03 -8.92
C GLU A 39 7.42 -18.24 -9.53
N CYS A 40 7.46 -16.91 -9.35
CA CYS A 40 8.52 -16.04 -9.85
C CYS A 40 9.59 -15.84 -8.76
N VAL A 41 10.33 -16.92 -8.45
CA VAL A 41 11.21 -17.00 -7.27
C VAL A 41 12.29 -15.93 -7.29
N ASN A 42 12.90 -15.63 -8.44
CA ASN A 42 13.99 -14.65 -8.53
C ASN A 42 13.47 -13.22 -8.34
N VAL A 43 12.33 -12.89 -8.94
CA VAL A 43 11.67 -11.59 -8.77
C VAL A 43 11.19 -11.41 -7.33
N ILE A 44 10.60 -12.43 -6.70
CA ILE A 44 10.19 -12.38 -5.28
C ILE A 44 11.40 -12.15 -4.37
N ARG A 45 12.53 -12.83 -4.64
CA ARG A 45 13.79 -12.62 -3.91
C ARG A 45 14.30 -11.18 -4.03
N GLU A 46 14.35 -10.64 -5.25
CA GLU A 46 14.80 -9.27 -5.46
C GLU A 46 13.86 -8.23 -4.82
N ILE A 47 12.55 -8.46 -4.87
CA ILE A 47 11.57 -7.64 -4.15
C ILE A 47 11.82 -7.70 -2.63
N GLY A 48 12.11 -8.87 -2.07
CA GLY A 48 12.47 -9.02 -0.66
C GLY A 48 13.73 -8.24 -0.27
N ARG A 49 14.74 -8.26 -1.14
CA ARG A 49 16.00 -7.52 -0.98
C ARG A 49 15.76 -6.02 -0.96
N LEU A 50 15.05 -5.51 -1.97
CA LEU A 50 14.77 -4.09 -2.12
C LEU A 50 13.83 -3.55 -1.02
N ARG A 51 12.84 -4.35 -0.61
CA ARG A 51 11.98 -4.04 0.56
C ARG A 51 12.82 -3.88 1.82
N GLU A 52 13.68 -4.85 2.12
CA GLU A 52 14.50 -4.79 3.34
C GLU A 52 15.45 -3.58 3.33
N ILE A 53 16.06 -3.27 2.17
CA ILE A 53 16.89 -2.07 2.00
C ILE A 53 16.08 -0.80 2.29
N ALA A 54 14.94 -0.63 1.63
CA ALA A 54 14.10 0.56 1.76
C ALA A 54 13.56 0.71 3.19
N PHE A 55 13.08 -0.38 3.78
CA PHE A 55 12.47 -0.33 5.10
C PHE A 55 13.50 -0.11 6.22
N ARG A 56 14.70 -0.69 6.13
CA ARG A 56 15.78 -0.41 7.10
C ARG A 56 16.19 1.07 7.07
N ASN A 57 16.28 1.66 5.88
CA ASN A 57 16.63 3.08 5.72
C ASN A 57 15.63 4.00 6.44
N ASP A 58 14.34 3.65 6.41
CA ASP A 58 13.28 4.45 7.03
C ASP A 58 13.08 4.13 8.53
N GLY A 59 13.94 3.29 9.13
CA GLY A 59 13.85 2.91 10.55
C GLY A 59 12.88 1.75 10.84
N GLY A 60 12.41 1.05 9.80
CA GLY A 60 11.69 -0.22 9.87
C GLY A 60 12.58 -1.43 9.54
N GLY A 61 12.01 -2.39 8.81
CA GLY A 61 12.71 -3.59 8.34
C GLY A 61 12.54 -4.78 9.26
N THR A 62 12.81 -5.97 8.73
CA THR A 62 12.76 -7.24 9.49
C THR A 62 14.06 -7.51 10.25
N GLY A 63 15.17 -6.95 9.79
CA GLY A 63 16.51 -7.23 10.28
C GLY A 63 17.15 -8.48 9.67
N GLU A 64 16.44 -9.16 8.77
CA GLU A 64 16.83 -10.38 8.06
C GLU A 64 17.44 -10.06 6.69
N GLU A 65 18.01 -11.05 6.01
CA GLU A 65 18.65 -10.84 4.69
C GLU A 65 17.67 -10.39 3.59
N LEU A 66 16.38 -10.67 3.78
CA LEU A 66 15.26 -10.44 2.86
C LEU A 66 13.98 -10.16 3.64
N ASP A 67 13.17 -9.16 3.24
CA ASP A 67 11.80 -9.01 3.73
C ASP A 67 10.86 -9.91 2.92
N ILE A 68 10.83 -11.21 3.26
CA ILE A 68 9.95 -12.21 2.65
C ILE A 68 9.26 -13.01 3.75
N ASP A 69 7.95 -13.18 3.60
CA ASP A 69 7.14 -14.01 4.50
C ASP A 69 6.36 -15.08 3.71
N ARG A 70 5.61 -15.93 4.41
CA ARG A 70 4.80 -16.98 3.79
C ARG A 70 3.77 -16.45 2.78
N PHE A 71 3.31 -15.21 2.93
CA PHE A 71 2.37 -14.62 1.98
C PHE A 71 3.05 -14.34 0.63
N ASP A 72 4.37 -14.22 0.58
CA ASP A 72 5.11 -14.04 -0.68
C ASP A 72 5.39 -15.37 -1.40
N THR A 73 5.40 -16.50 -0.68
CA THR A 73 5.92 -17.78 -1.19
C THR A 73 4.89 -18.91 -1.25
N ASP A 74 3.83 -18.85 -0.45
CA ASP A 74 2.82 -19.90 -0.40
C ASP A 74 1.57 -19.49 -1.21
N PRO A 75 1.28 -20.18 -2.34
CA PRO A 75 0.15 -19.84 -3.19
C PRO A 75 -1.22 -20.00 -2.50
N ALA A 76 -1.30 -20.76 -1.39
CA ALA A 76 -2.55 -20.95 -0.66
C ALA A 76 -3.11 -19.64 -0.06
N TYR A 77 -2.28 -18.62 0.13
CA TYR A 77 -2.74 -17.31 0.63
C TYR A 77 -3.16 -16.35 -0.48
N GLY A 78 -2.93 -16.68 -1.75
CA GLY A 78 -3.44 -15.90 -2.90
C GLY A 78 -2.81 -14.51 -3.10
N TYR A 79 -1.71 -14.18 -2.43
CA TYR A 79 -1.02 -12.91 -2.63
C TYR A 79 -0.18 -12.91 -3.90
N ARG A 80 -0.09 -11.73 -4.51
CA ARG A 80 0.71 -11.43 -5.69
C ARG A 80 1.45 -10.11 -5.47
N GLN A 81 2.49 -9.89 -6.27
CA GLN A 81 3.23 -8.63 -6.29
C GLN A 81 2.89 -7.85 -7.55
N LEU A 82 2.58 -6.58 -7.39
CA LEU A 82 2.62 -5.56 -8.42
C LEU A 82 4.04 -5.00 -8.46
N VAL A 83 4.73 -5.17 -9.58
CA VAL A 83 6.15 -4.83 -9.74
C VAL A 83 6.29 -3.67 -10.73
N LEU A 84 6.95 -2.60 -10.31
CA LEU A 84 7.33 -1.49 -11.19
C LEU A 84 8.74 -1.72 -11.71
N TRP A 85 8.86 -1.95 -13.01
CA TRP A 85 10.09 -2.27 -13.71
C TRP A 85 10.57 -1.12 -14.59
N ASN A 86 11.87 -0.85 -14.55
CA ASN A 86 12.55 0.06 -15.47
C ASN A 86 13.18 -0.75 -16.61
N PRO A 87 12.63 -0.72 -17.83
CA PRO A 87 13.20 -1.49 -18.94
C PRO A 87 14.55 -0.95 -19.43
N ASP A 88 14.87 0.33 -19.20
CA ASP A 88 16.09 0.95 -19.76
C ASP A 88 17.36 0.51 -19.02
N VAL A 89 17.25 0.26 -17.72
CA VAL A 89 18.38 -0.16 -16.86
C VAL A 89 18.13 -1.55 -16.26
N GLU A 90 17.01 -2.17 -16.58
CA GLU A 90 16.62 -3.52 -16.18
C GLU A 90 16.60 -3.70 -14.65
N GLU A 91 15.83 -2.85 -13.96
CA GLU A 91 15.74 -2.82 -12.49
C GLU A 91 14.31 -2.68 -11.97
N ILE A 92 14.06 -3.25 -10.80
CA ILE A 92 12.82 -3.03 -10.04
C ILE A 92 12.94 -1.70 -9.30
N ILE A 93 12.03 -0.77 -9.61
CA ILE A 93 11.97 0.57 -9.00
C ILE A 93 11.11 0.56 -7.72
N GLY A 94 10.14 -0.33 -7.63
CA GLY A 94 9.23 -0.40 -6.50
C GLY A 94 8.16 -1.46 -6.69
N GLY A 95 7.28 -1.57 -5.70
CA GLY A 95 6.21 -2.54 -5.77
C GLY A 95 5.15 -2.39 -4.70
N TYR A 96 4.11 -3.21 -4.83
CA TYR A 96 3.05 -3.43 -3.86
C TYR A 96 2.72 -4.91 -3.79
N ARG A 97 2.49 -5.42 -2.58
CA ARG A 97 1.84 -6.72 -2.40
C ARG A 97 0.32 -6.54 -2.38
N PHE A 98 -0.41 -7.46 -3.00
CA PHE A 98 -1.87 -7.45 -2.96
C PHE A 98 -2.49 -8.85 -2.96
N CYS A 99 -3.70 -8.97 -2.43
CA CYS A 99 -4.56 -10.16 -2.57
C CYS A 99 -6.02 -9.76 -2.79
N LEU A 100 -6.79 -10.64 -3.42
CA LEU A 100 -8.25 -10.54 -3.47
C LEU A 100 -8.82 -11.27 -2.26
N CYS A 101 -9.58 -10.58 -1.43
CA CYS A 101 -10.05 -11.14 -0.17
C CYS A 101 -11.35 -11.95 -0.29
N ASP A 102 -11.89 -12.12 -1.50
CA ASP A 102 -13.04 -13.00 -1.76
C ASP A 102 -12.69 -14.49 -1.70
N GLU A 103 -11.39 -14.81 -1.74
CA GLU A 103 -10.84 -16.15 -1.59
C GLU A 103 -9.99 -16.26 -0.32
N ALA A 104 -10.20 -15.36 0.66
CA ALA A 104 -9.42 -15.36 1.90
C ALA A 104 -9.57 -16.68 2.67
N VAL A 105 -8.44 -17.21 3.14
CA VAL A 105 -8.40 -18.34 4.08
C VAL A 105 -8.78 -17.83 5.47
N PHE A 106 -9.48 -18.63 6.26
CA PHE A 106 -9.90 -18.27 7.62
C PHE A 106 -9.26 -19.19 8.66
N ASP A 107 -8.99 -18.64 9.84
CA ASP A 107 -8.59 -19.42 11.01
C ASP A 107 -9.77 -20.14 11.67
N ARG A 108 -9.48 -20.88 12.74
CA ARG A 108 -10.49 -21.60 13.53
C ARG A 108 -11.45 -20.67 14.28
N GLU A 109 -11.07 -19.42 14.50
CA GLU A 109 -11.87 -18.38 15.17
C GLU A 109 -12.74 -17.60 14.17
N GLY A 110 -12.65 -17.92 12.88
CA GLY A 110 -13.39 -17.26 11.81
C GLY A 110 -12.82 -15.90 11.40
N GLN A 111 -11.57 -15.58 11.77
CA GLN A 111 -10.86 -14.40 11.29
C GLN A 111 -10.08 -14.73 10.01
N PRO A 112 -9.96 -13.79 9.06
CA PRO A 112 -9.24 -14.04 7.81
C PRO A 112 -7.72 -14.02 8.04
N HIS A 113 -7.00 -14.93 7.38
CA HIS A 113 -5.55 -14.97 7.31
C HIS A 113 -5.02 -13.91 6.33
N LEU A 114 -5.13 -12.64 6.75
CA LEU A 114 -4.56 -11.50 6.03
C LEU A 114 -3.21 -11.09 6.63
N THR A 115 -2.40 -10.37 5.87
CA THR A 115 -1.12 -9.81 6.34
C THR A 115 -1.28 -8.78 7.45
N SER A 116 -2.51 -8.27 7.64
CA SER A 116 -2.89 -7.31 8.66
C SER A 116 -3.64 -7.94 9.86
N ALA A 117 -3.93 -9.25 9.82
CA ALA A 117 -4.79 -9.93 10.80
C ALA A 117 -4.17 -10.05 12.21
N HIS A 118 -2.85 -9.97 12.32
CA HIS A 118 -2.17 -9.91 13.62
C HIS A 118 -2.40 -8.58 14.35
N MET A 119 -2.71 -7.50 13.62
CA MET A 119 -3.00 -6.18 14.20
C MET A 119 -4.49 -5.92 14.39
N PHE A 120 -5.32 -6.54 13.56
CA PHE A 120 -6.74 -6.22 13.43
C PHE A 120 -7.62 -7.41 13.77
N GLU A 121 -8.74 -7.10 14.43
CA GLU A 121 -9.85 -8.02 14.59
C GLU A 121 -11.02 -7.49 13.76
N PHE A 122 -11.50 -8.34 12.86
CA PHE A 122 -12.54 -8.03 11.90
C PHE A 122 -13.90 -8.46 12.46
N SER A 123 -14.85 -7.53 12.46
CA SER A 123 -16.21 -7.83 12.88
C SER A 123 -16.89 -8.82 11.92
N PRO A 124 -17.89 -9.60 12.39
CA PRO A 124 -18.68 -10.47 11.52
C PRO A 124 -19.31 -9.73 10.33
N ARG A 125 -19.69 -8.46 10.53
CA ARG A 125 -20.25 -7.63 9.47
C ARG A 125 -19.21 -7.26 8.41
N PHE A 126 -17.98 -6.96 8.80
CA PHE A 126 -16.90 -6.72 7.85
C PHE A 126 -16.61 -7.99 7.04
N ILE A 127 -16.44 -9.11 7.72
CA ILE A 127 -16.18 -10.42 7.09
C ILE A 127 -17.27 -10.80 6.10
N LYS A 128 -18.55 -10.60 6.44
CA LYS A 128 -19.66 -10.99 5.57
C LYS A 128 -19.89 -10.03 4.40
N ASN A 129 -19.81 -8.72 4.64
CA ASN A 129 -20.35 -7.73 3.69
C ASN A 129 -19.28 -6.88 2.99
N ILE A 130 -18.05 -6.84 3.52
CA ILE A 130 -16.99 -5.95 3.04
C ILE A 130 -15.81 -6.76 2.50
N LEU A 131 -15.31 -7.71 3.28
CA LEU A 131 -14.14 -8.53 2.94
C LEU A 131 -14.26 -9.22 1.56
N PRO A 132 -15.40 -9.81 1.15
CA PRO A 132 -15.53 -10.46 -0.16
C PRO A 132 -15.54 -9.49 -1.35
N HIS A 133 -15.48 -8.18 -1.08
CA HIS A 133 -15.38 -7.13 -2.09
C HIS A 133 -14.12 -6.29 -1.89
N THR A 134 -13.13 -6.82 -1.18
CA THR A 134 -11.93 -6.09 -0.77
C THR A 134 -10.68 -6.64 -1.45
N LEU A 135 -9.83 -5.74 -1.91
CA LEU A 135 -8.45 -6.02 -2.30
C LEU A 135 -7.55 -5.45 -1.20
N GLU A 136 -6.78 -6.31 -0.54
CA GLU A 136 -5.80 -5.87 0.45
C GLU A 136 -4.50 -5.44 -0.26
N LEU A 137 -3.95 -4.30 0.15
CA LEU A 137 -2.68 -3.74 -0.32
C LEU A 137 -1.72 -3.61 0.86
N GLY A 138 -0.46 -3.94 0.65
CA GLY A 138 0.59 -3.80 1.66
C GLY A 138 2.00 -3.86 1.11
N ARG A 139 2.98 -3.79 2.02
CA ARG A 139 4.42 -3.91 1.72
C ARG A 139 4.89 -3.02 0.56
N SER A 140 4.35 -1.80 0.47
CA SER A 140 4.73 -0.88 -0.58
C SER A 140 6.11 -0.31 -0.34
N PHE A 141 6.89 -0.23 -1.42
CA PHE A 141 8.24 0.32 -1.36
C PHE A 141 8.62 0.98 -2.69
N ILE A 142 9.56 1.91 -2.61
CA ILE A 142 10.34 2.44 -3.73
C ILE A 142 11.80 2.17 -3.38
N SER A 143 12.57 1.61 -4.30
CA SER A 143 14.01 1.37 -4.15
C SER A 143 14.73 2.68 -3.84
N LEU A 144 15.73 2.66 -2.94
CA LEU A 144 16.34 3.87 -2.38
C LEU A 144 16.88 4.82 -3.44
N GLU A 145 17.49 4.27 -4.48
CA GLU A 145 18.06 5.00 -5.61
C GLU A 145 17.00 5.85 -6.34
N TYR A 146 15.73 5.45 -6.21
CA TYR A 146 14.59 6.08 -6.87
C TYR A 146 13.69 6.87 -5.91
N GLN A 147 14.06 7.03 -4.64
CA GLN A 147 13.29 7.85 -3.69
C GLN A 147 13.59 9.35 -3.80
N SER A 148 14.71 9.73 -4.40
CA SER A 148 15.11 11.13 -4.60
C SER A 148 14.78 11.60 -6.00
N SER A 149 14.05 12.71 -6.13
CA SER A 149 13.75 13.35 -7.42
C SER A 149 14.99 13.76 -8.23
N LYS A 150 16.19 13.76 -7.60
CA LYS A 150 17.47 13.98 -8.26
C LYS A 150 17.95 12.79 -9.11
N ALA A 151 17.35 11.61 -8.97
CA ALA A 151 17.67 10.40 -9.74
C ALA A 151 17.00 10.36 -11.13
N GLY A 152 16.48 11.50 -11.61
CA GLY A 152 15.91 11.65 -12.94
C GLY A 152 14.39 11.42 -13.01
N ALA A 153 13.85 11.52 -14.23
CA ALA A 153 12.40 11.55 -14.47
C ALA A 153 11.68 10.26 -14.05
N LYS A 154 12.31 9.09 -14.16
CA LYS A 154 11.71 7.80 -13.76
C LYS A 154 11.54 7.68 -12.24
N SER A 155 12.48 8.22 -11.45
CA SER A 155 12.32 8.33 -9.99
C SER A 155 11.21 9.31 -9.61
N LEU A 156 11.10 10.45 -10.31
CA LEU A 156 10.07 11.45 -10.05
C LEU A 156 8.64 10.90 -10.14
N TYR A 157 8.41 9.94 -11.06
CA TYR A 157 7.09 9.36 -11.30
C TYR A 157 6.88 7.97 -10.69
N ALA A 158 7.84 7.41 -9.96
CA ALA A 158 7.78 6.03 -9.50
C ALA A 158 6.51 5.73 -8.67
N MET A 159 6.20 6.60 -7.70
CA MET A 159 4.97 6.48 -6.91
C MET A 159 3.71 6.60 -7.78
N ASP A 160 3.65 7.60 -8.65
CA ASP A 160 2.53 7.79 -9.57
C ASP A 160 2.33 6.58 -10.50
N ASN A 161 3.42 5.95 -10.95
CA ASN A 161 3.37 4.74 -11.77
C ASN A 161 2.86 3.53 -10.98
N LEU A 162 3.22 3.36 -9.71
CA LEU A 162 2.58 2.33 -8.87
C LEU A 162 1.06 2.55 -8.76
N PHE A 163 0.61 3.81 -8.64
CA PHE A 163 -0.82 4.12 -8.67
C PHE A 163 -1.46 3.81 -10.02
N ASP A 164 -0.75 3.96 -11.16
CA ASP A 164 -1.25 3.47 -12.47
C ASP A 164 -1.53 1.95 -12.43
N GLY A 165 -0.68 1.17 -11.74
CA GLY A 165 -0.87 -0.26 -11.54
C GLY A 165 -2.04 -0.58 -10.62
N ILE A 166 -2.15 0.09 -9.47
CA ILE A 166 -3.27 -0.06 -8.53
C ILE A 166 -4.61 0.29 -9.21
N GLY A 167 -4.63 1.37 -9.99
CA GLY A 167 -5.80 1.76 -10.78
C GLY A 167 -6.19 0.70 -11.81
N ALA A 168 -5.21 0.08 -12.47
CA ALA A 168 -5.44 -1.01 -13.40
C ALA A 168 -5.99 -2.27 -12.71
N LEU A 169 -5.49 -2.62 -11.51
CA LEU A 169 -6.06 -3.71 -10.70
C LEU A 169 -7.53 -3.41 -10.34
N GLY A 170 -7.85 -2.18 -9.96
CA GLY A 170 -9.22 -1.76 -9.67
C GLY A 170 -10.16 -1.91 -10.88
N VAL A 171 -9.70 -1.57 -12.08
CA VAL A 171 -10.46 -1.78 -13.32
C VAL A 171 -10.59 -3.28 -13.65
N LEU A 172 -9.49 -4.02 -13.54
CA LEU A 172 -9.41 -5.44 -13.86
C LEU A 172 -10.40 -6.27 -13.02
N TYR A 173 -10.50 -5.93 -11.73
CA TYR A 173 -11.36 -6.62 -10.77
C TYR A 173 -12.63 -5.83 -10.40
N LYS A 174 -13.02 -4.81 -11.18
CA LYS A 174 -14.15 -3.91 -10.86
C LYS A 174 -15.47 -4.62 -10.56
N LYS A 175 -15.70 -5.80 -11.14
CA LYS A 175 -16.91 -6.60 -10.90
C LYS A 175 -16.90 -7.35 -9.55
N ARG A 176 -15.72 -7.59 -8.98
CA ARG A 176 -15.50 -8.34 -7.75
C ARG A 176 -15.22 -7.41 -6.57
N ILE A 177 -14.39 -6.38 -6.81
CA ILE A 177 -13.81 -5.51 -5.78
C ILE A 177 -14.45 -4.13 -5.79
N LYS A 178 -14.76 -3.64 -4.60
CA LYS A 178 -15.28 -2.30 -4.32
C LYS A 178 -14.35 -1.51 -3.39
N PHE A 179 -13.62 -2.20 -2.51
CA PHE A 179 -12.83 -1.60 -1.46
C PHE A 179 -11.35 -1.95 -1.62
N PHE A 180 -10.49 -0.97 -1.42
CA PHE A 180 -9.07 -1.16 -1.17
C PHE A 180 -8.81 -1.03 0.32
N PHE A 181 -8.24 -2.06 0.91
CA PHE A 181 -7.92 -2.12 2.33
C PHE A 181 -6.41 -2.23 2.51
N GLY A 182 -5.87 -1.64 3.55
CA GLY A 182 -4.44 -1.74 3.83
C GLY A 182 -4.06 -0.93 5.04
N LYS A 183 -2.76 -0.70 5.18
CA LYS A 183 -2.18 0.06 6.28
C LYS A 183 -1.27 1.17 5.76
N MET A 184 -1.24 2.29 6.48
CA MET A 184 -0.24 3.34 6.31
C MET A 184 0.67 3.39 7.53
N THR A 185 1.96 3.52 7.28
CA THR A 185 2.98 3.50 8.33
C THR A 185 3.41 4.92 8.71
N ILE A 186 3.61 5.13 10.00
CA ILE A 186 4.37 6.26 10.54
C ILE A 186 5.53 5.68 11.36
N TYR A 187 6.76 6.05 11.03
CA TYR A 187 7.94 5.43 11.63
C TYR A 187 8.21 5.92 13.07
N PRO A 188 8.93 5.13 13.89
CA PRO A 188 9.23 5.47 15.29
C PRO A 188 10.13 6.70 15.49
N ASP A 189 10.89 7.10 14.46
CA ASP A 189 11.75 8.28 14.45
C ASP A 189 10.98 9.61 14.43
N TYR A 190 9.72 9.59 13.98
CA TYR A 190 8.85 10.77 14.04
C TYR A 190 8.70 11.28 15.49
N PRO A 191 8.74 12.58 15.74
CA PRO A 191 8.40 13.12 17.06
C PRO A 191 7.00 12.67 17.48
N GLN A 192 6.83 12.25 18.74
CA GLN A 192 5.54 11.74 19.25
C GLN A 192 4.39 12.72 18.98
N GLU A 193 4.59 14.01 19.26
CA GLU A 193 3.56 15.02 18.99
C GLU A 193 3.18 15.10 17.51
N ALA A 194 4.13 14.92 16.58
CA ALA A 194 3.85 14.94 15.15
C ALA A 194 3.00 13.73 14.72
N ARG A 195 3.31 12.54 15.25
CA ARG A 195 2.48 11.34 15.02
C ARG A 195 1.07 11.51 15.56
N GLU A 196 0.95 12.01 16.79
CA GLU A 196 -0.33 12.21 17.44
C GLU A 196 -1.20 13.27 16.73
N LEU A 197 -0.60 14.34 16.20
CA LEU A 197 -1.28 15.32 15.36
C LEU A 197 -1.88 14.67 14.10
N ILE A 198 -1.11 13.84 13.42
CA ILE A 198 -1.57 13.09 12.23
C ILE A 198 -2.72 12.16 12.61
N MET A 199 -2.59 11.40 13.69
CA MET A 199 -3.65 10.49 14.17
C MET A 199 -4.94 11.23 14.53
N VAL A 200 -4.86 12.39 15.19
CA VAL A 200 -6.03 13.21 15.52
C VAL A 200 -6.68 13.78 14.25
N PHE A 201 -5.88 14.22 13.29
CA PHE A 201 -6.38 14.70 12.00
C PHE A 201 -7.11 13.60 11.22
N LEU A 202 -6.49 12.42 11.10
CA LEU A 202 -7.10 11.25 10.44
C LEU A 202 -8.42 10.86 11.10
N LYS A 203 -8.46 10.83 12.44
CA LYS A 203 -9.68 10.53 13.20
C LYS A 203 -10.78 11.57 12.99
N LYS A 204 -10.43 12.85 12.83
CA LYS A 204 -11.38 13.94 12.60
C LYS A 204 -12.05 13.81 11.23
N TYR A 205 -11.28 13.54 10.18
CA TYR A 205 -11.77 13.61 8.80
C TYR A 205 -12.21 12.26 8.20
N PHE A 206 -11.62 11.17 8.66
CA PHE A 206 -11.85 9.85 8.10
C PHE A 206 -12.33 8.84 9.17
N PRO A 207 -13.26 9.20 10.08
CA PRO A 207 -13.68 8.27 11.10
C PRO A 207 -14.41 7.07 10.48
N GLN A 208 -14.25 5.89 11.09
CA GLN A 208 -15.18 4.79 10.87
C GLN A 208 -16.57 5.17 11.44
N LYS A 209 -17.50 5.56 10.56
CA LYS A 209 -18.86 6.00 10.91
C LYS A 209 -19.80 4.81 11.13
N GLY A 210 -20.72 4.95 12.09
CA GLY A 210 -21.77 3.97 12.36
C GLY A 210 -21.28 2.73 13.12
N HIS A 211 -20.83 1.71 12.40
CA HIS A 211 -20.46 0.42 13.00
C HIS A 211 -18.96 0.25 13.14
N ARG A 212 -18.53 -0.44 14.20
CA ARG A 212 -17.13 -0.81 14.39
C ARG A 212 -16.80 -2.04 13.54
N TYR A 213 -16.37 -1.81 12.29
CA TYR A 213 -16.00 -2.88 11.36
C TYR A 213 -14.71 -3.58 11.75
N ILE A 214 -13.71 -2.81 12.16
CA ILE A 214 -12.39 -3.30 12.59
C ILE A 214 -12.08 -2.76 13.99
N ARG A 215 -11.49 -3.61 14.83
CA ARG A 215 -10.87 -3.26 16.11
C ARG A 215 -9.35 -3.47 16.01
N ILE A 216 -8.58 -2.48 16.45
CA ILE A 216 -7.12 -2.60 16.57
C ILE A 216 -6.80 -3.35 17.87
N ARG A 217 -6.05 -4.46 17.79
CA ARG A 217 -5.74 -5.31 18.96
C ARG A 217 -4.92 -4.56 20.00
N LYS A 218 -3.85 -3.88 19.58
CA LYS A 218 -2.97 -3.03 20.42
C LYS A 218 -3.05 -1.56 19.96
N GLU A 219 -4.19 -0.92 20.22
CA GLU A 219 -4.44 0.46 19.76
C GLU A 219 -3.56 1.49 20.48
N VAL A 220 -2.90 2.36 19.71
CA VAL A 220 -2.15 3.50 20.23
C VAL A 220 -3.10 4.62 20.63
N LYS A 221 -2.98 5.09 21.87
CA LYS A 221 -3.78 6.21 22.39
C LYS A 221 -2.99 7.50 22.29
N VAL A 222 -3.62 8.52 21.72
CA VAL A 222 -3.09 9.89 21.70
C VAL A 222 -3.04 10.42 23.14
N SER A 223 -1.88 10.93 23.56
CA SER A 223 -1.63 11.40 24.92
C SER A 223 -2.59 12.51 25.36
N ASN A 224 -2.83 13.52 24.50
CA ASN A 224 -3.72 14.63 24.78
C ASN A 224 -4.62 14.98 23.58
N PRO A 225 -5.69 14.21 23.33
CA PRO A 225 -6.54 14.39 22.15
C PRO A 225 -7.20 15.78 22.11
N ARG A 226 -7.53 16.35 23.27
CA ARG A 226 -8.17 17.68 23.39
C ARG A 226 -7.21 18.81 23.03
N LYS A 227 -5.93 18.72 23.42
CA LYS A 227 -4.89 19.70 23.05
C LYS A 227 -4.77 19.79 21.53
N TYR A 228 -4.60 18.63 20.87
CA TYR A 228 -4.37 18.59 19.43
C TYR A 228 -5.63 18.89 18.62
N SER A 229 -6.82 18.41 19.04
CA SER A 229 -8.06 18.69 18.31
C SER A 229 -8.38 20.19 18.27
N ARG A 230 -8.03 20.93 19.32
CA ARG A 230 -8.17 22.40 19.38
C ARG A 230 -7.29 23.16 18.39
N LEU A 231 -6.27 22.55 17.79
CA LEU A 231 -5.47 23.21 16.76
C LEU A 231 -6.22 23.27 15.42
N PHE A 232 -7.05 22.26 15.13
CA PHE A 232 -7.79 22.14 13.88
C PHE A 232 -9.10 22.95 13.90
N LYS A 233 -8.98 24.28 13.78
CA LYS A 233 -10.09 25.26 13.79
C LYS A 233 -10.44 25.85 12.43
N GLY A 234 -9.82 25.37 11.35
CA GLY A 234 -9.98 25.91 10.01
C GLY A 234 -11.42 25.84 9.50
N GLY A 235 -12.16 24.78 9.86
CA GLY A 235 -13.57 24.62 9.45
C GLY A 235 -13.74 23.81 8.16
N SER A 236 -12.67 23.60 7.40
CA SER A 236 -12.63 22.70 6.24
C SER A 236 -11.42 21.75 6.29
N PHE A 237 -11.50 20.64 5.55
CA PHE A 237 -10.35 19.73 5.38
C PHE A 237 -9.11 20.47 4.87
N LYS A 238 -9.28 21.35 3.88
CA LYS A 238 -8.19 22.09 3.24
C LYS A 238 -7.47 23.02 4.23
N GLU A 239 -8.21 23.74 5.07
CA GLU A 239 -7.64 24.66 6.05
C GLU A 239 -6.97 23.92 7.20
N ASP A 240 -7.62 22.89 7.75
CA ASP A 240 -7.03 22.09 8.81
C ASP A 240 -5.84 21.25 8.32
N TYR A 241 -5.81 20.88 7.04
CA TYR A 241 -4.65 20.24 6.42
C TYR A 241 -3.45 21.20 6.37
N ARG A 242 -3.66 22.49 6.07
CA ARG A 242 -2.59 23.51 6.15
C ARG A 242 -2.08 23.66 7.58
N ILE A 243 -2.99 23.64 8.56
CA ILE A 243 -2.63 23.67 9.99
C ILE A 243 -1.82 22.42 10.36
N LEU A 244 -2.27 21.23 9.99
CA LEU A 244 -1.55 19.98 10.22
C LEU A 244 -0.13 20.07 9.65
N LYS A 245 0.00 20.48 8.39
CA LYS A 245 1.31 20.61 7.73
C LYS A 245 2.22 21.56 8.50
N ALA A 246 1.73 22.74 8.86
CA ALA A 246 2.50 23.72 9.63
C ALA A 246 2.91 23.18 11.01
N GLU A 247 2.00 22.53 11.74
CA GLU A 247 2.27 21.97 13.06
C GLU A 247 3.26 20.80 13.02
N VAL A 248 3.17 19.92 12.03
CA VAL A 248 4.13 18.84 11.82
C VAL A 248 5.52 19.40 11.46
N GLN A 249 5.58 20.44 10.61
CA GLN A 249 6.83 21.12 10.25
C GLN A 249 7.50 21.84 11.42
N LYS A 250 6.72 22.45 12.33
CA LYS A 250 7.26 23.03 13.58
C LYS A 250 8.00 22.01 14.46
N ARG A 251 7.75 20.71 14.24
CA ARG A 251 8.39 19.60 14.96
C ARG A 251 9.56 18.99 14.17
N GLY A 252 9.99 19.64 13.09
CA GLY A 252 11.18 19.25 12.33
C GLY A 252 10.96 18.13 11.32
N VAL A 253 9.71 17.71 11.07
CA VAL A 253 9.37 16.65 10.12
C VAL A 253 8.28 17.09 9.15
N ASN A 254 8.09 16.35 8.05
CA ASN A 254 6.95 16.54 7.14
C ASN A 254 5.92 15.43 7.35
N ILE A 255 4.67 15.64 6.91
CA ILE A 255 3.68 14.55 6.87
C ILE A 255 4.25 13.41 6.01
N PRO A 256 4.21 12.14 6.45
CA PRO A 256 4.72 11.03 5.66
C PRO A 256 4.10 11.03 4.25
N PRO A 257 4.90 10.85 3.18
CA PRO A 257 4.41 10.96 1.81
C PRO A 257 3.18 10.08 1.51
N LEU A 258 3.18 8.82 1.96
CA LEU A 258 2.05 7.91 1.75
C LEU A 258 0.79 8.33 2.51
N VAL A 259 0.93 8.77 3.77
CA VAL A 259 -0.19 9.32 4.56
C VAL A 259 -0.81 10.49 3.80
N ASN A 260 0.02 11.40 3.29
CA ASN A 260 -0.44 12.52 2.49
C ASN A 260 -1.15 12.08 1.21
N THR A 261 -0.60 11.10 0.48
CA THR A 261 -1.22 10.58 -0.75
C THR A 261 -2.59 9.99 -0.49
N TYR A 262 -2.76 9.15 0.54
CA TYR A 262 -4.04 8.52 0.83
C TYR A 262 -5.11 9.51 1.31
N MET A 263 -4.75 10.48 2.15
CA MET A 263 -5.67 11.54 2.58
C MET A 263 -6.25 12.36 1.42
N ASN A 264 -5.52 12.45 0.30
CA ASN A 264 -5.93 13.18 -0.90
C ASN A 264 -6.39 12.25 -2.04
N LEU A 265 -6.64 10.97 -1.77
CA LEU A 265 -7.04 10.00 -2.79
C LEU A 265 -8.56 9.89 -2.94
N SER A 266 -9.28 9.92 -1.83
CA SER A 266 -10.74 9.76 -1.80
C SER A 266 -11.36 10.44 -0.57
N PRO A 267 -12.52 11.10 -0.71
CA PRO A 267 -13.30 11.59 0.43
C PRO A 267 -13.94 10.47 1.25
N SER A 268 -14.03 9.24 0.72
CA SER A 268 -14.61 8.09 1.41
C SER A 268 -13.60 7.23 2.17
N MET A 269 -12.34 7.70 2.27
CA MET A 269 -11.36 7.00 3.10
C MET A 269 -11.88 6.84 4.53
N ILE A 270 -11.70 5.64 5.07
CA ILE A 270 -11.97 5.30 6.46
C ILE A 270 -10.63 4.99 7.12
N TYR A 271 -10.41 5.59 8.27
CA TYR A 271 -9.32 5.32 9.20
C TYR A 271 -9.87 4.53 10.41
N PHE A 272 -9.34 3.33 10.61
CA PHE A 272 -9.79 2.41 11.66
C PHE A 272 -9.09 2.62 13.00
N GLY A 273 -7.95 3.32 13.01
CA GLY A 273 -7.09 3.49 14.17
C GLY A 273 -5.65 3.10 13.86
N THR A 274 -4.75 3.45 14.78
CA THR A 274 -3.32 3.10 14.72
C THR A 274 -3.01 2.07 15.78
N GLY A 275 -2.25 1.04 15.41
CA GLY A 275 -1.66 0.08 16.33
C GLY A 275 -0.13 0.07 16.21
N ILE A 276 0.52 -0.57 17.18
CA ILE A 276 1.96 -0.87 17.09
C ILE A 276 2.11 -2.20 16.37
N ASN A 277 2.95 -2.23 15.34
CA ASN A 277 3.36 -3.45 14.64
C ASN A 277 4.71 -3.90 15.21
N ASP A 278 4.67 -4.80 16.19
CA ASP A 278 5.84 -5.36 16.86
C ASP A 278 6.63 -6.35 15.98
N GLU A 279 6.00 -6.92 14.94
CA GLU A 279 6.67 -7.76 13.93
C GLU A 279 7.51 -6.94 12.93
N PHE A 280 7.45 -5.61 12.99
CA PHE A 280 8.16 -4.73 12.05
C PHE A 280 8.73 -3.49 12.75
N ALA A 281 9.71 -3.71 13.62
CA ALA A 281 10.44 -2.63 14.32
C ALA A 281 9.56 -1.66 15.14
N ASN A 282 8.42 -2.12 15.66
CA ASN A 282 7.48 -1.31 16.45
C ASN A 282 6.95 -0.06 15.72
N ILE A 283 6.79 -0.14 14.40
CA ILE A 283 6.22 0.95 13.60
C ILE A 283 4.75 1.21 13.97
N TYR A 284 4.28 2.43 13.71
CA TYR A 284 2.89 2.83 13.93
C TYR A 284 2.09 2.61 12.65
N ASP A 285 1.35 1.51 12.58
CA ASP A 285 0.53 1.18 11.42
C ASP A 285 -0.93 1.55 11.65
N SER A 286 -1.48 2.28 10.68
CA SER A 286 -2.85 2.78 10.68
C SER A 286 -3.68 2.04 9.63
N GLY A 287 -4.69 1.30 10.07
CA GLY A 287 -5.60 0.61 9.16
C GLY A 287 -6.46 1.61 8.39
N ILE A 288 -6.51 1.48 7.07
CA ILE A 288 -7.36 2.30 6.21
C ILE A 288 -8.14 1.48 5.18
N MET A 289 -9.27 2.02 4.75
CA MET A 289 -10.05 1.50 3.62
C MET A 289 -10.52 2.63 2.73
N ILE A 290 -10.53 2.41 1.42
CA ILE A 290 -10.98 3.37 0.42
C ILE A 290 -11.94 2.66 -0.53
N THR A 291 -13.09 3.27 -0.82
CA THR A 291 -13.97 2.80 -1.90
C THR A 291 -13.37 3.23 -3.24
N PHE A 292 -13.16 2.28 -4.15
CA PHE A 292 -12.49 2.54 -5.43
C PHE A 292 -13.24 3.54 -6.31
N ASP A 293 -14.57 3.41 -6.43
CA ASP A 293 -15.37 4.28 -7.29
C ASP A 293 -15.50 5.73 -6.75
N ASP A 294 -15.23 5.93 -5.44
CA ASP A 294 -15.30 7.24 -4.78
C ASP A 294 -14.00 8.04 -4.88
N MET A 295 -12.93 7.47 -5.45
CA MET A 295 -11.68 8.20 -5.68
C MET A 295 -11.92 9.50 -6.46
N TYR A 296 -11.17 10.55 -6.14
CA TYR A 296 -11.32 11.83 -6.82
C TYR A 296 -11.21 11.68 -8.35
N PRO A 297 -12.04 12.37 -9.16
CA PRO A 297 -12.10 12.18 -10.60
C PRO A 297 -10.74 12.28 -11.28
N GLU A 298 -9.93 13.28 -10.92
CA GLU A 298 -8.57 13.46 -11.48
C GLU A 298 -7.66 12.25 -11.24
N LYS A 299 -7.77 11.61 -10.06
CA LYS A 299 -6.99 10.42 -9.71
C LYS A 299 -7.52 9.19 -10.45
N ARG A 300 -8.84 9.04 -10.53
CA ARG A 300 -9.48 7.93 -11.23
C ARG A 300 -9.23 8.00 -12.74
N GLU A 301 -9.38 9.17 -13.34
CA GLU A 301 -9.11 9.41 -14.76
C GLU A 301 -7.67 9.04 -15.10
N ARG A 302 -6.72 9.58 -14.31
CA ARG A 302 -5.30 9.35 -14.50
C ARG A 302 -4.95 7.87 -14.38
N HIS A 303 -5.32 7.22 -13.29
CA HIS A 303 -4.76 5.90 -12.96
C HIS A 303 -5.63 4.73 -13.45
N ALA A 304 -6.96 4.86 -13.40
CA ALA A 304 -7.89 3.78 -13.74
C ALA A 304 -8.47 3.92 -15.15
N GLU A 305 -9.05 5.08 -15.49
CA GLU A 305 -9.76 5.23 -16.77
C GLU A 305 -8.79 5.22 -17.96
N SER A 306 -7.55 5.69 -17.78
CA SER A 306 -6.46 5.52 -18.76
C SER A 306 -6.19 4.06 -19.14
N PHE A 307 -6.32 3.13 -18.19
CA PHE A 307 -6.19 1.69 -18.46
C PHE A 307 -7.44 1.14 -19.16
N ALA A 308 -8.62 1.54 -18.71
CA ALA A 308 -9.89 1.10 -19.30
C ALA A 308 -9.97 1.45 -20.81
N LYS A 309 -9.36 2.57 -21.23
CA LYS A 309 -9.26 3.01 -22.63
C LYS A 309 -8.44 2.06 -23.53
N GLN A 310 -7.61 1.17 -22.98
CA GLN A 310 -6.86 0.16 -23.76
C GLN A 310 -7.75 -0.95 -24.33
N GLY A 311 -9.02 -1.02 -23.91
CA GLY A 311 -10.04 -1.86 -24.50
C GLY A 311 -10.25 -3.20 -23.77
N TRP A 312 -11.52 -3.60 -23.65
CA TRP A 312 -11.94 -4.76 -22.85
C TRP A 312 -11.40 -6.11 -23.35
N ARG A 313 -11.08 -6.23 -24.66
CA ARG A 313 -10.45 -7.44 -25.20
C ARG A 313 -9.05 -7.67 -24.63
N HIS A 314 -8.25 -6.60 -24.52
CA HIS A 314 -6.92 -6.63 -23.93
C HIS A 314 -7.01 -6.98 -22.43
N ILE A 315 -7.89 -6.29 -21.70
CA ILE A 315 -8.11 -6.51 -20.25
C ILE A 315 -8.56 -7.96 -19.97
N ARG A 316 -9.46 -8.53 -20.77
CA ARG A 316 -9.87 -9.93 -20.62
C ARG A 316 -8.74 -10.93 -20.84
N LYS A 317 -7.80 -10.64 -21.75
CA LYS A 317 -6.62 -11.50 -21.98
C LYS A 317 -5.74 -11.53 -20.72
N ILE A 318 -5.49 -10.36 -20.14
CA ILE A 318 -4.75 -10.20 -18.88
C ILE A 318 -5.46 -10.93 -17.74
N LEU A 319 -6.77 -10.72 -17.57
CA LEU A 319 -7.55 -11.35 -16.49
C LEU A 319 -7.49 -12.88 -16.55
N LYS A 320 -7.64 -13.46 -17.75
CA LYS A 320 -7.55 -14.91 -17.95
C LYS A 320 -6.19 -15.48 -17.56
N HIS A 321 -5.12 -14.70 -17.74
CA HIS A 321 -3.78 -15.14 -17.34
C HIS A 321 -3.65 -15.15 -15.80
N PHE A 322 -4.12 -14.10 -15.12
CA PHE A 322 -4.03 -14.01 -13.66
C PHE A 322 -5.03 -14.89 -12.90
N GLN A 323 -6.07 -15.40 -13.56
CA GLN A 323 -7.00 -16.40 -13.02
C GLN A 323 -6.56 -17.85 -13.29
N LYS A 324 -5.65 -18.08 -14.25
CA LYS A 324 -5.08 -19.40 -14.51
C LYS A 324 -3.88 -19.63 -13.59
N LYS A 325 -4.12 -20.14 -12.39
CA LYS A 325 -3.23 -21.00 -11.59
C LYS A 325 -3.85 -21.17 -10.21
#